data_AF-A0AAV6WZX5-F1
#
_entry.id   AF-A0AAV6WZX5-F1
#
_cell.length_a   1.000
_cell.length_b   1.000
_cell.length_c   1.000
_cell.angle_alpha   90.00
_cell.angle_beta   90.00
_cell.angle_gamma   90.00
#
_symmetry.space_group_name_H-M   'P 1'
#
loop_
_entity.id
_entity.type
_entity.pdbx_description
1 polymer ?
#
loop_
_entity_poly.entity_id
_entity_poly.type
_entity_poly.pdbx_seq_one_letter_code
_entity_poly.pdbx_strand_id
1 'polypeptide(L)'
;MDDQPKSYITSDELKSHSIVKFCSVYIGQPNGNDWFEKQTSGTLNIKCSSWMDWFHGGLQFRIDHHLFPRLPRSQLRRASLFVKELCKKHGLPYNSASFWEANNMTIRTLRNVATEDRDFTKPVPKNLVWEAVKTHG
;
A
#
# COMPACT_ATOMS: atom_id res chain seq x y z
N MET A 1 -22.86 -17.27 7.42
CA MET A 1 -22.13 -16.06 6.95
C MET A 1 -20.74 -16.55 6.67
N ASP A 2 -20.56 -17.07 5.46
CA ASP A 2 -19.39 -17.87 5.10
C ASP A 2 -18.18 -16.98 4.90
N ASP A 3 -17.11 -17.35 5.61
CA ASP A 3 -15.81 -16.73 5.61
C ASP A 3 -15.14 -17.00 4.25
N GLN A 4 -15.42 -16.14 3.26
CA GLN A 4 -14.75 -16.20 1.97
C GLN A 4 -13.26 -15.91 2.20
N PRO A 5 -12.34 -16.75 1.69
CA PRO A 5 -10.92 -16.60 1.96
C PRO A 5 -10.43 -15.25 1.43
N LYS A 6 -9.82 -14.44 2.31
CA LYS A 6 -9.12 -13.20 1.94
C LYS A 6 -8.02 -13.54 0.93
N SER A 7 -8.26 -13.36 -0.36
CA SER A 7 -7.26 -13.62 -1.40
C SER A 7 -6.30 -12.44 -1.51
N TYR A 8 -5.40 -12.33 -0.54
CA TYR A 8 -4.18 -11.57 -0.73
C TYR A 8 -3.26 -12.39 -1.61
N ILE A 9 -2.99 -11.92 -2.82
CA ILE A 9 -1.97 -12.55 -3.65
C ILE A 9 -0.64 -12.25 -2.96
N THR A 10 0.01 -13.30 -2.47
CA THR A 10 1.35 -13.23 -1.88
C THR A 10 2.35 -12.88 -2.98
N SER A 11 3.52 -12.35 -2.60
CA SER A 11 4.59 -11.98 -3.54
C SER A 11 5.02 -13.11 -4.48
N ASP A 12 4.74 -14.36 -4.11
CA ASP A 12 5.04 -15.55 -4.90
C ASP A 12 4.02 -15.84 -6.01
N GLU A 13 2.73 -15.56 -5.81
CA GLU A 13 1.70 -15.67 -6.86
C GLU A 13 1.70 -14.46 -7.82
N LEU A 14 2.12 -13.27 -7.35
CA LEU A 14 2.33 -12.08 -8.19
C LEU A 14 3.50 -12.25 -9.19
N LYS A 15 4.23 -13.37 -9.17
CA LYS A 15 5.21 -13.71 -10.22
C LYS A 15 4.54 -13.90 -11.59
N SER A 16 3.24 -14.24 -11.63
CA SER A 16 2.48 -14.43 -12.87
C SER A 16 1.93 -13.14 -13.49
N HIS A 17 1.77 -12.05 -12.72
CA HIS A 17 1.22 -10.77 -13.19
C HIS A 17 2.15 -9.63 -12.74
N SER A 18 3.01 -9.20 -13.64
CA SER A 18 4.25 -8.42 -13.45
C SER A 18 4.14 -6.98 -12.91
N ILE A 19 3.01 -6.55 -12.36
CA ILE A 19 2.66 -5.12 -12.40
C ILE A 19 3.00 -4.37 -11.11
N VAL A 20 2.77 -4.91 -9.91
CA VAL A 20 3.14 -4.21 -8.66
C VAL A 20 3.47 -5.23 -7.58
N LYS A 21 4.76 -5.40 -7.28
CA LYS A 21 5.26 -6.49 -6.42
C LYS A 21 5.49 -6.11 -4.94
N PHE A 22 5.10 -4.90 -4.55
CA PHE A 22 5.65 -4.28 -3.35
C PHE A 22 4.65 -4.08 -2.22
N CYS A 23 3.36 -4.13 -2.54
CA CYS A 23 2.27 -4.20 -1.59
C CYS A 23 1.25 -5.16 -2.22
N SER A 24 0.66 -6.07 -1.44
CA SER A 24 -0.34 -6.99 -1.98
C SER A 24 -1.44 -6.14 -2.61
N VAL A 25 -1.54 -6.20 -3.93
CA VAL A 25 -2.61 -5.50 -4.64
C VAL A 25 -3.89 -6.23 -4.29
N TYR A 26 -4.81 -5.51 -3.68
CA TYR A 26 -6.12 -6.06 -3.40
C TYR A 26 -6.84 -6.30 -4.73
N ILE A 27 -7.13 -7.56 -5.04
CA ILE A 27 -7.89 -7.97 -6.23
C ILE A 27 -9.14 -8.68 -5.73
N GLY A 28 -10.31 -8.08 -5.95
CA GLY A 28 -11.60 -8.64 -5.53
C GLY A 28 -12.64 -7.58 -5.19
N GLN A 29 -13.87 -8.02 -4.91
CA GLN A 29 -14.90 -7.16 -4.34
C GLN A 29 -14.47 -6.72 -2.93
N PRO A 30 -14.45 -5.42 -2.61
CA PRO A 30 -13.98 -4.94 -1.31
C PRO A 30 -14.80 -5.58 -0.18
N ASN A 31 -14.18 -6.49 0.55
CA ASN A 31 -14.71 -7.02 1.79
C ASN A 31 -14.50 -6.01 2.93
N GLY A 32 -15.39 -6.05 3.92
CA GLY A 32 -15.35 -5.18 5.08
C GLY A 32 -14.21 -5.52 6.04
N ASN A 33 -12.94 -5.44 5.60
CA ASN A 33 -11.81 -5.57 6.52
C ASN A 33 -11.81 -4.42 7.53
N ASP A 34 -11.32 -4.71 8.74
CA ASP A 34 -11.18 -3.72 9.80
C ASP A 34 -10.33 -2.53 9.31
N TRP A 35 -10.69 -1.34 9.81
CA TRP A 35 -10.05 -0.11 9.38
C TRP A 35 -8.53 -0.13 9.61
N PHE A 36 -8.06 -0.76 10.71
CA PHE A 36 -6.64 -0.82 11.02
C PHE A 36 -5.89 -1.67 9.98
N GLU A 37 -6.43 -2.83 9.65
CA GLU A 37 -5.89 -3.77 8.65
C GLU A 37 -5.77 -3.11 7.26
N LYS A 38 -6.75 -2.26 6.89
CA LYS A 38 -6.72 -1.49 5.64
C LYS A 38 -5.58 -0.49 5.60
N GLN A 39 -5.38 0.27 6.69
CA GLN A 39 -4.29 1.26 6.72
C GLN A 39 -2.93 0.59 6.68
N THR A 40 -2.74 -0.50 7.43
CA THR A 40 -1.47 -1.21 7.48
C THR A 40 -1.13 -1.96 6.19
N SER A 41 -2.15 -2.50 5.50
CA SER A 41 -1.95 -3.27 4.27
C SER A 41 -1.85 -2.38 3.04
N GLY A 42 -2.54 -1.23 3.00
CA GLY A 42 -2.59 -0.37 1.81
C GLY A 42 -1.59 0.77 1.79
N THR A 43 -0.81 0.96 2.86
CA THR A 43 0.05 2.13 3.03
C THR A 43 1.51 1.72 3.25
N LEU A 44 2.45 2.55 2.77
CA LEU A 44 3.89 2.37 2.92
C LEU A 44 4.49 3.52 3.75
N ASN A 45 5.31 3.19 4.74
CA ASN A 45 6.14 4.14 5.48
C ASN A 45 7.56 4.24 4.91
N ILE A 46 8.20 5.39 5.11
CA ILE A 46 9.60 5.61 4.71
C ILE A 46 10.50 5.52 5.94
N LYS A 47 11.47 4.61 5.92
CA LYS A 47 12.49 4.49 6.96
C LYS A 47 13.62 5.47 6.65
N CYS A 48 13.73 6.49 7.49
CA CYS A 48 14.81 7.47 7.44
C CYS A 48 15.35 7.76 8.84
N SER A 49 16.61 8.21 8.89
CA SER A 49 17.23 8.73 10.10
C SER A 49 16.50 9.99 10.58
N SER A 50 16.54 10.26 11.88
CA SER A 50 15.81 11.40 12.50
C SER A 50 16.18 12.77 11.91
N TRP A 51 17.42 12.95 11.46
CA TRP A 51 17.85 14.20 10.82
C TRP A 51 17.15 14.45 9.47
N MET A 52 16.66 13.41 8.81
CA MET A 52 15.86 13.53 7.58
C MET A 52 14.39 13.85 7.88
N ASP A 53 13.98 13.98 9.14
CA ASP A 53 12.58 14.25 9.50
C ASP A 53 12.12 15.61 9.02
N TRP A 54 13.03 16.59 9.10
CA TRP A 54 12.81 17.91 8.53
C TRP A 54 12.61 17.84 7.01
N PHE A 55 13.47 17.08 6.31
CA PHE A 55 13.39 16.93 4.86
C PHE A 55 12.06 16.31 4.39
N HIS A 56 11.58 15.29 5.12
CA HIS A 56 10.32 14.63 4.77
C HIS A 56 9.08 15.33 5.33
N GLY A 57 9.25 16.33 6.21
CA GLY A 57 8.14 17.09 6.80
C GLY A 57 7.11 16.23 7.56
N GLY A 58 7.50 15.02 7.99
CA GLY A 58 6.62 14.04 8.63
C GLY A 58 5.80 13.16 7.66
N LEU A 59 6.04 13.24 6.35
CA LEU A 59 5.37 12.38 5.33
C LEU A 59 5.86 10.92 5.35
N GLN A 60 6.94 10.62 6.05
CA GLN A 60 7.51 9.29 6.19
C GLN A 60 6.67 8.33 7.07
N PHE A 61 5.67 8.86 7.78
CA PHE A 61 4.81 8.13 8.74
C PHE A 61 3.34 8.07 8.27
N ARG A 62 3.10 7.56 7.06
CA ARG A 62 1.76 7.49 6.47
C ARG A 62 0.83 6.52 7.19
N ILE A 63 1.30 5.33 7.55
CA ILE A 63 0.51 4.35 8.31
C ILE A 63 0.05 4.99 9.62
N ASP A 64 0.99 5.54 10.39
CA ASP A 64 0.73 6.15 11.70
C ASP A 64 -0.18 7.36 11.60
N HIS A 65 0.01 8.20 10.57
CA HIS A 65 -0.83 9.37 10.34
C HIS A 65 -2.25 8.98 9.94
N HIS A 66 -2.43 7.95 9.11
CA HIS A 66 -3.77 7.49 8.77
C HIS A 66 -4.46 6.83 9.95
N LEU A 67 -3.70 6.19 10.85
CA LEU A 67 -4.24 5.65 12.09
C LEU A 67 -4.61 6.75 13.09
N PHE A 68 -3.76 7.78 13.23
CA PHE A 68 -3.94 8.86 14.18
C PHE A 68 -3.84 10.23 13.50
N PRO A 69 -4.84 10.62 12.68
CA PRO A 69 -4.76 11.84 11.87
C PRO A 69 -4.69 13.12 12.70
N ARG A 70 -5.18 13.07 13.95
CA ARG A 70 -5.15 14.18 14.91
C ARG A 70 -3.83 14.27 15.67
N LEU A 71 -2.95 13.27 15.59
CA LEU A 71 -1.66 13.30 16.27
C LEU A 71 -0.70 14.22 15.51
N PRO A 72 -0.02 15.16 16.20
CA PRO A 72 0.93 16.05 15.54
C PRO A 72 2.12 15.26 14.98
N ARG A 73 2.63 15.70 13.82
CA ARG A 73 3.70 15.00 13.08
C ARG A 73 4.97 14.77 13.90
N SER A 74 5.30 15.68 14.82
CA SER A 74 6.44 15.53 15.73
C SER A 74 6.31 14.33 16.68
N GLN A 75 5.09 13.88 16.98
CA GLN A 75 4.84 12.73 17.85
C GLN A 75 4.70 11.40 17.08
N LEU A 76 4.54 11.44 15.75
CA LEU A 76 4.36 10.23 14.94
C LEU A 76 5.53 9.27 15.05
N ARG A 77 6.76 9.76 15.24
CA ARG A 77 7.92 8.89 15.44
C ARG A 77 7.78 8.00 16.67
N ARG A 78 7.32 8.58 17.79
CA ARG A 78 7.05 7.85 19.04
C ARG A 78 5.85 6.92 18.86
N ALA A 79 4.77 7.39 18.24
CA ALA A 79 3.61 6.56 17.93
C ALA A 79 3.97 5.33 17.08
N SER A 80 4.89 5.48 16.11
CA SER A 80 5.27 4.39 15.21
C SER A 80 5.91 3.20 15.90
N LEU A 81 6.53 3.41 17.06
CA LEU A 81 7.07 2.31 17.87
C LEU A 81 5.93 1.45 18.42
N PHE A 82 4.90 2.08 18.99
CA PHE A 82 3.72 1.39 19.50
C PHE A 82 2.90 0.73 18.38
N VAL A 83 2.73 1.40 17.24
CA VAL A 83 2.01 0.83 16.09
C VAL A 83 2.72 -0.41 15.57
N LYS A 84 4.06 -0.39 15.45
CA LYS A 84 4.85 -1.57 15.05
C LYS A 84 4.67 -2.75 16.01
N GLU A 85 4.69 -2.48 17.32
CA GLU A 85 4.48 -3.52 18.33
C GLU A 85 3.07 -4.11 18.26
N LEU A 86 2.06 -3.26 18.05
CA LEU A 86 0.68 -3.69 17.87
C LEU A 86 0.51 -4.54 16.60
N CYS A 87 1.07 -4.09 15.47
CA CYS A 87 1.09 -4.86 14.24
C CYS A 87 1.72 -6.24 14.45
N LYS A 88 2.88 -6.30 15.11
CA LYS A 88 3.56 -7.56 15.43
C LYS A 88 2.71 -8.48 16.32
N LYS A 89 2.05 -7.92 17.34
CA LYS A 89 1.19 -8.67 18.27
C LYS A 89 -0.01 -9.30 17.56
N HIS A 90 -0.58 -8.61 16.57
CA HIS A 90 -1.79 -9.03 15.87
C HIS A 90 -1.53 -9.67 14.49
N GLY A 91 -0.27 -9.90 14.13
CA GLY A 91 0.10 -10.48 12.83
C GLY A 91 -0.23 -9.59 11.63
N LEU A 92 -0.34 -8.27 11.84
CA LEU A 92 -0.66 -7.31 10.78
C LEU A 92 0.63 -6.81 10.10
N PRO A 93 0.58 -6.51 8.80
CA PRO A 93 1.73 -5.97 8.10
C PRO A 93 2.11 -4.59 8.67
N TYR A 94 3.38 -4.24 8.62
CA TYR A 94 3.84 -2.87 8.84
C TYR A 94 4.86 -2.56 7.75
N ASN A 95 4.36 -2.09 6.61
CA ASN A 95 5.19 -1.91 5.42
C ASN A 95 6.07 -0.68 5.56
N SER A 96 7.39 -0.86 5.51
CA SER A 96 8.33 0.24 5.54
C SER A 96 9.55 -0.04 4.65
N ALA A 97 9.88 0.93 3.79
CA ALA A 97 11.01 0.86 2.86
C ALA A 97 11.97 2.02 3.12
N SER A 98 13.25 1.87 2.79
CA SER A 98 14.18 3.01 2.84
C SER A 98 13.80 4.07 1.79
N PHE A 99 14.27 5.32 1.95
CA PHE A 99 13.99 6.38 0.97
C PHE A 99 14.42 5.99 -0.45
N TRP A 100 15.64 5.45 -0.61
CA TRP A 100 16.15 5.01 -1.90
C TRP A 100 15.35 3.86 -2.50
N GLU A 101 14.97 2.89 -1.66
CA GLU A 101 14.17 1.75 -2.07
C GLU A 101 12.78 2.19 -2.55
N ALA A 102 12.10 3.07 -1.80
CA ALA A 102 10.79 3.60 -2.19
C ALA A 102 10.82 4.38 -3.51
N ASN A 103 11.87 5.18 -3.74
CA ASN A 103 12.05 5.88 -5.01
C ASN A 103 12.30 4.90 -6.16
N ASN A 104 13.17 3.91 -5.95
CA ASN A 104 13.42 2.85 -6.95
C ASN A 104 12.15 2.05 -7.27
N MET A 105 11.34 1.74 -6.26
CA MET A 105 10.04 1.07 -6.45
C MET A 105 9.11 1.93 -7.30
N THR A 106 8.99 3.22 -6.97
CA THR A 106 8.14 4.16 -7.70
C THR A 106 8.54 4.25 -9.17
N ILE A 107 9.83 4.44 -9.45
CA ILE A 107 10.34 4.53 -10.82
C ILE A 107 10.12 3.22 -11.58
N ARG A 108 10.34 2.06 -10.94
CA ARG A 108 10.08 0.74 -11.55
C ARG A 108 8.61 0.55 -11.88
N THR A 109 7.72 0.88 -10.95
CA THR A 109 6.27 0.80 -11.18
C THR A 109 5.85 1.69 -12.34
N LEU A 110 6.30 2.95 -12.37
CA LEU A 110 6.02 3.87 -13.48
C LEU A 110 6.53 3.34 -14.83
N ARG A 111 7.73 2.76 -14.86
CA ARG A 111 8.27 2.13 -16.08
C ARG A 111 7.44 0.94 -16.53
N ASN A 112 7.07 0.05 -15.61
CA ASN A 112 6.28 -1.15 -15.93
C ASN A 112 4.92 -0.76 -16.50
N VAL A 113 4.20 0.13 -15.82
CA VAL A 113 2.90 0.63 -16.29
C VAL A 113 3.05 1.27 -17.67
N ALA A 114 4.06 2.13 -17.88
CA ALA A 114 4.30 2.76 -19.17
C ALA A 114 4.64 1.77 -20.30
N THR A 115 5.31 0.65 -19.99
CA THR A 115 5.58 -0.40 -20.99
C THR A 115 4.36 -1.25 -21.30
N GLU A 116 3.48 -1.45 -20.33
CA GLU A 116 2.26 -2.23 -20.51
C GLU A 116 1.18 -1.46 -21.26
N ASP A 117 1.03 -0.16 -21.00
CA ASP A 117 0.10 0.71 -21.73
C ASP A 117 0.49 0.87 -23.22
N ARG A 118 1.76 0.60 -23.57
CA ARG A 118 2.22 0.56 -24.97
C ARG A 118 1.78 -0.70 -25.71
N ASP A 119 1.38 -1.73 -24.97
CA ASP A 119 0.89 -2.98 -25.55
C ASP A 119 -0.63 -2.91 -25.75
N PHE A 120 -1.04 -2.29 -26.87
CA PHE A 120 -2.44 -2.16 -27.27
C PHE A 120 -3.13 -3.49 -27.58
N THR A 121 -2.41 -4.62 -27.53
CA THR A 121 -3.02 -5.95 -27.73
C THR A 121 -3.67 -6.49 -26.45
N LYS A 122 -3.36 -5.91 -25.29
CA LYS A 122 -3.94 -6.32 -24.02
C LYS A 122 -5.37 -5.80 -23.87
N PRO A 123 -6.34 -6.64 -23.51
CA PRO A 123 -7.70 -6.18 -23.26
C PRO A 123 -7.73 -5.25 -22.05
N VAL A 124 -8.51 -4.17 -22.14
CA VAL A 124 -8.74 -3.27 -20.99
C VAL A 124 -9.29 -4.09 -19.83
N PRO A 125 -8.67 -4.05 -18.64
CA PRO A 125 -9.13 -4.83 -17.50
C PRO A 125 -10.54 -4.39 -17.10
N LYS A 126 -11.50 -5.32 -17.14
CA LYS A 126 -12.87 -5.11 -16.66
C LYS A 126 -12.89 -5.14 -15.13
N ASN A 127 -12.40 -4.07 -14.51
CA ASN A 127 -12.43 -3.88 -13.06
C ASN A 127 -13.59 -2.94 -12.66
N LEU A 128 -13.79 -2.77 -11.35
CA LEU A 128 -14.82 -1.89 -10.78
C LEU A 128 -14.76 -0.44 -11.30
N VAL A 129 -13.56 0.06 -11.63
CA VAL A 129 -13.40 1.39 -12.21
C VAL A 129 -13.98 1.43 -13.62
N TRP A 130 -13.71 0.41 -14.43
CA TRP A 130 -14.28 0.28 -15.77
C TRP A 130 -15.79 0.07 -15.75
N GLU A 131 -16.32 -0.63 -14.76
CA GLU A 131 -17.76 -0.73 -14.53
C GLU A 131 -18.36 0.64 -14.17
N ALA A 132 -17.80 1.34 -13.18
CA ALA A 132 -18.29 2.66 -12.75
C ALA A 132 -18.32 3.69 -13.89
N VAL A 133 -17.31 3.69 -14.76
CA VAL A 133 -17.26 4.57 -15.95
C VAL A 133 -18.40 4.25 -16.93
N LYS A 134 -18.78 2.97 -17.08
CA LYS A 134 -19.82 2.54 -18.00
C LYS A 134 -21.23 2.56 -17.42
N THR A 135 -21.38 2.56 -16.09
CA THR A 135 -22.70 2.58 -15.43
C THR A 135 -23.41 3.94 -15.54
N HIS A 136 -22.66 5.01 -15.84
CA HIS A 136 -23.20 6.38 -15.97
C HIS A 136 -23.03 6.98 -17.38
N GLY A 137 -22.72 6.15 -18.38
CA GLY A 137 -22.61 6.53 -19.80
C GLY A 137 -23.74 5.96 -20.63
#